data_AF-A0A8T2S3E6-F1
#
_entry.id   AF-A0A8T2S3E6-F1
#
_cell.length_a   1.000
_cell.length_b   1.000
_cell.length_c   1.000
_cell.angle_alpha   90.00
_cell.angle_beta   90.00
_cell.angle_gamma   90.00
#
_symmetry.space_group_name_H-M   'P 1'
#
loop_
_entity.id
_entity.type
_entity.pdbx_description
1 polymer ?
#
loop_
_entity_poly.entity_id
_entity_poly.type
_entity_poly.pdbx_seq_one_letter_code
_entity_poly.pdbx_strand_id
1 'polypeptide(L)'
;MSKSSRPAAPRLFNELKRTIRSEVCTGAMANVVDQQRKFDLLEKLAIQFPSYKIARYERWSDLISATLSLFIPSIQVLWSPFISFYALPPGAKPEEHEPTWQELVSRVVLILLLAIKVPFAMTGAFIEWLLNFYYYNNGIVGLLFKLICSPGGIVLVPPKDKEYRSVIGWMDQRTDLMYPYSMRLKVDPKTGEFDYDSKQFADLCIMASKFAYESEIVQKAIVNDQWKMNYQKFYECPNAHAYAPGFLQELIRGVLAFVRQILCIQRQILCKVQQVIILLPTFVFEFLIYSLDTSIAAMKVLEEWTSLHPKTYAFTFMNKEYDADLIVLAFRGTEPFSADAWSTDFDFSFVKVPGVGRLHWGFLQALGLVDKRDCEGSASRFIQNLNDADKPYATGLLKKERMVYEKSAAPYDHLAFDWIHTDLKQLLLENPKAKLVITGHSLGGALAALFAGLIFIKKTKDNFLLERLAAVYTFGQPRIGDKEFATFMTSKIGEHMVQYFRVVFSFDIVPRVPFDDRIFGFKHFGGCSYNTILHQQKALIEEPDANFADVIFSVVTRMLAIVELVNGAVFLRLLYGDDFRDSGLMAFARLIDLFLPGAVAHMPTNYVNAVRLGPSELRRVPLEAQQD
;
A
#
# COMPACT_ATOMS: atom_id res chain seq x y z
N MET A 1 -51.28 53.70 15.66
CA MET A 1 -51.51 52.35 16.23
C MET A 1 -50.76 51.34 15.35
N SER A 2 -49.54 50.91 15.69
CA SER A 2 -49.21 49.67 16.44
C SER A 2 -49.77 48.41 15.74
N LYS A 3 -49.03 47.36 15.32
CA LYS A 3 -47.67 46.86 15.62
C LYS A 3 -47.14 46.06 14.41
N SER A 4 -45.88 46.25 14.03
CA SER A 4 -45.13 45.35 13.14
C SER A 4 -44.66 44.11 13.92
N SER A 5 -45.01 42.91 13.45
CA SER A 5 -44.39 41.65 13.90
C SER A 5 -43.01 41.49 13.25
N ARG A 6 -41.95 41.49 14.07
CA ARG A 6 -40.57 41.17 13.64
C ARG A 6 -40.41 39.66 13.36
N PRO A 7 -39.52 39.25 12.46
CA PRO A 7 -39.24 37.83 12.17
C PRO A 7 -38.52 37.14 13.35
N ALA A 8 -38.93 35.91 13.64
CA ALA A 8 -38.55 35.12 14.82
C ALA A 8 -37.12 34.51 14.80
N ALA A 9 -36.36 34.66 13.71
CA ALA A 9 -35.04 34.04 13.53
C ALA A 9 -33.97 34.43 14.57
N PRO A 10 -33.88 35.69 15.07
CA PRO A 10 -32.86 36.05 16.06
C PRO A 10 -33.12 35.49 17.46
N ARG A 11 -34.37 35.10 17.78
CA ARG A 11 -34.71 34.50 19.09
C ARG A 11 -34.25 33.05 19.15
N LEU A 12 -34.43 32.29 18.07
CA LEU A 12 -34.02 30.90 17.97
C LEU A 12 -32.49 30.73 18.04
N PHE A 13 -31.76 31.64 17.38
CA PHE A 13 -30.29 31.65 17.42
C PHE A 13 -29.73 32.00 18.80
N ASN A 14 -30.41 32.88 19.55
CA ASN A 14 -30.03 33.23 20.93
C ASN A 14 -30.42 32.16 21.95
N GLU A 15 -31.48 31.38 21.71
CA GLU A 15 -31.82 30.18 22.48
C GLU A 15 -30.77 29.07 22.26
N LEU A 16 -30.39 28.81 21.01
CA LEU A 16 -29.33 27.84 20.68
C LEU A 16 -28.00 28.20 21.36
N LYS A 17 -27.63 29.49 21.36
CA LYS A 17 -26.43 29.99 22.02
C LYS A 17 -26.48 29.89 23.55
N ARG A 18 -27.68 29.93 24.15
CA ARG A 18 -27.88 29.75 25.60
C ARG A 18 -27.81 28.27 26.01
N THR A 19 -28.44 27.38 25.25
CA THR A 19 -28.43 25.93 25.53
C THR A 19 -27.03 25.34 25.38
N ILE A 20 -26.30 25.74 24.33
CA ILE A 20 -24.89 25.32 24.14
C ILE A 20 -23.99 25.87 25.27
N ARG A 21 -24.25 27.09 25.78
CA ARG A 21 -23.47 27.65 26.90
C ARG A 21 -23.80 27.02 28.25
N SER A 22 -25.03 26.56 28.49
CA SER A 22 -25.40 25.95 29.78
C SER A 22 -24.90 24.52 29.91
N GLU A 23 -24.82 23.74 28.81
CA GLU A 23 -24.37 22.34 28.84
C GLU A 23 -22.85 22.18 28.93
N VAL A 24 -22.07 23.14 28.41
CA VAL A 24 -20.60 23.12 28.51
C VAL A 24 -20.11 23.37 29.96
N CYS A 25 -20.95 23.93 30.83
CA CYS A 25 -20.58 24.26 32.21
C CYS A 25 -20.98 23.22 33.26
N THR A 26 -21.81 22.22 32.94
CA THR A 26 -22.24 21.20 33.92
C THR A 26 -21.96 19.81 33.38
N GLY A 27 -20.79 19.27 33.71
CA GLY A 27 -20.46 17.88 33.45
C GLY A 27 -21.36 16.95 34.26
N ALA A 28 -22.34 16.31 33.61
CA ALA A 28 -23.00 15.11 34.12
C ALA A 28 -23.71 14.36 32.98
N MET A 29 -23.57 13.04 33.00
CA MET A 29 -24.19 12.05 32.10
C MET A 29 -25.70 12.26 31.87
N ALA A 30 -26.16 12.24 30.60
CA ALA A 30 -27.55 11.89 30.26
C ALA A 30 -27.76 11.48 28.77
N ASN A 31 -27.90 10.16 28.56
CA ASN A 31 -28.84 9.42 27.68
C ASN A 31 -29.02 9.71 26.17
N VAL A 32 -29.05 8.59 25.44
CA VAL A 32 -29.42 8.30 24.03
C VAL A 32 -30.66 9.06 23.49
N VAL A 33 -31.52 9.57 24.36
CA VAL A 33 -32.73 10.33 23.99
C VAL A 33 -32.39 11.74 23.45
N ASP A 34 -31.22 12.31 23.79
CA ASP A 34 -30.81 13.65 23.34
C ASP A 34 -30.25 13.68 21.90
N GLN A 35 -29.73 12.55 21.41
CA GLN A 35 -29.28 12.44 20.01
C GLN A 35 -30.46 12.41 19.01
N GLN A 36 -31.57 11.78 19.38
CA GLN A 36 -32.78 11.75 18.54
C GLN A 36 -33.35 13.17 18.35
N ARG A 37 -33.34 13.99 19.41
CA ARG A 37 -33.78 15.40 19.35
C ARG A 37 -32.87 16.28 18.50
N LYS A 38 -31.54 16.03 18.51
CA LYS A 38 -30.57 16.69 17.62
C LYS A 38 -30.77 16.29 16.15
N PHE A 39 -31.12 15.03 15.88
CA PHE A 39 -31.47 14.54 14.55
C PHE A 39 -32.78 15.18 14.03
N ASP A 40 -33.84 15.22 14.84
CA ASP A 40 -35.12 15.85 14.47
C ASP A 40 -34.99 17.36 14.22
N LEU A 41 -34.07 18.04 14.92
CA LEU A 41 -33.81 19.48 14.74
C LEU A 41 -33.03 19.74 13.44
N LEU A 42 -32.06 18.87 13.11
CA LEU A 42 -31.31 18.92 11.85
C LEU A 42 -32.20 18.57 10.64
N GLU A 43 -33.12 17.63 10.80
CA GLU A 43 -34.10 17.26 9.78
C GLU A 43 -35.11 18.40 9.54
N LYS A 44 -35.58 19.07 10.61
CA LYS A 44 -36.42 20.28 10.50
C LYS A 44 -35.71 21.49 9.88
N LEU A 45 -34.39 21.60 10.07
CA LEU A 45 -33.57 22.64 9.41
C LEU A 45 -33.29 22.29 7.94
N ALA A 46 -33.11 21.01 7.61
CA ALA A 46 -32.93 20.54 6.23
C ALA A 46 -34.19 20.73 5.37
N ILE A 47 -35.38 20.64 5.96
CA ILE A 47 -36.67 20.85 5.28
C ILE A 47 -36.96 22.35 5.00
N GLN A 48 -36.21 23.29 5.61
CA GLN A 48 -36.43 24.73 5.44
C GLN A 48 -35.57 25.42 4.36
N PHE A 49 -34.86 24.68 3.50
CA PHE A 49 -34.26 25.31 2.32
C PHE A 49 -35.35 25.65 1.29
N PRO A 50 -35.42 26.91 0.82
CA PRO A 50 -36.48 27.34 -0.07
C PRO A 50 -36.42 26.51 -1.35
N SER A 51 -37.59 26.08 -1.82
CA SER A 51 -37.80 25.47 -3.13
C SER A 51 -37.10 26.33 -4.18
N TYR A 52 -35.93 25.89 -4.65
CA TYR A 52 -35.20 26.59 -5.70
C TYR A 52 -36.08 26.52 -6.95
N LYS A 53 -36.71 27.65 -7.30
CA LYS A 53 -37.25 27.85 -8.65
C LYS A 53 -36.08 27.68 -9.60
N ILE A 54 -36.11 26.62 -10.39
CA ILE A 54 -35.11 26.36 -11.43
C ILE A 54 -35.18 27.55 -12.40
N ALA A 55 -34.21 28.45 -12.29
CA ALA A 55 -33.96 29.44 -13.31
C ALA A 55 -33.53 28.69 -14.57
N ARG A 56 -34.19 28.98 -15.69
CA ARG A 56 -33.86 28.40 -16.99
C ARG A 56 -32.51 28.97 -17.42
N TYR A 57 -31.44 28.20 -17.30
CA TYR A 57 -30.13 28.60 -17.81
C TYR A 57 -30.13 28.42 -19.33
N GLU A 58 -30.13 29.54 -20.06
CA GLU A 58 -30.20 29.54 -21.53
C GLU A 58 -28.83 29.35 -22.21
N ARG A 59 -27.72 29.34 -21.45
CA ARG A 59 -26.37 29.12 -21.98
C ARG A 59 -25.62 28.01 -21.25
N TRP A 60 -24.96 27.15 -22.03
CA TRP A 60 -24.13 26.04 -21.53
C TRP A 60 -22.99 26.48 -20.59
N SER A 61 -22.47 27.70 -20.76
CA SER A 61 -21.45 28.29 -19.88
C SER A 61 -21.92 28.45 -18.44
N ASP A 62 -23.20 28.76 -18.25
CA ASP A 62 -23.76 29.09 -16.94
C ASP A 62 -24.08 27.80 -16.15
N LEU A 63 -24.44 26.73 -16.87
CA LEU A 63 -24.57 25.39 -16.32
C LEU A 63 -23.22 24.82 -15.90
N ILE A 64 -22.17 24.96 -16.73
CA ILE A 64 -20.80 24.53 -16.41
C ILE A 64 -20.24 25.34 -15.24
N SER A 65 -20.45 26.66 -15.23
CA SER A 65 -20.03 27.54 -14.13
C SER A 65 -20.76 27.22 -12.83
N ALA A 66 -22.08 26.99 -12.85
CA ALA A 66 -22.84 26.57 -11.68
C ALA A 66 -22.41 25.18 -11.17
N THR A 67 -22.08 24.26 -12.08
CA THR A 67 -21.55 22.94 -11.73
C THR A 67 -20.17 23.07 -11.08
N LEU A 68 -19.24 23.84 -11.65
CA LEU A 68 -17.92 24.11 -11.07
C LEU A 68 -18.01 24.88 -9.74
N SER A 69 -18.98 25.79 -9.60
CA SER A 69 -19.25 26.55 -8.37
C SER A 69 -19.78 25.70 -7.22
N LEU A 70 -20.39 24.54 -7.51
CA LEU A 70 -20.78 23.54 -6.53
C LEU A 70 -19.61 22.64 -6.10
N PHE A 71 -18.56 22.53 -6.93
CA PHE A 71 -17.35 21.74 -6.63
C PHE A 71 -16.35 22.48 -5.72
N ILE A 72 -16.23 23.81 -5.84
CA ILE A 72 -15.24 24.61 -5.10
C ILE A 72 -15.45 24.62 -3.56
N PRO A 73 -16.69 24.76 -3.02
CA PRO A 73 -16.92 24.73 -1.57
C PRO A 73 -16.69 23.35 -0.95
N SER A 74 -16.87 22.27 -1.74
CA SER A 74 -16.62 20.88 -1.33
C SER A 74 -15.15 20.64 -0.99
N ILE A 75 -14.24 21.34 -1.66
CA ILE A 75 -12.80 21.32 -1.38
C ILE A 75 -12.46 22.13 -0.12
N GLN A 76 -13.14 23.25 0.15
CA GLN A 76 -12.94 24.04 1.37
C GLN A 76 -13.47 23.35 2.64
N VAL A 77 -14.58 22.62 2.55
CA VAL A 77 -15.12 21.83 3.67
C VAL A 77 -14.21 20.66 4.04
N LEU A 78 -13.49 20.08 3.07
CA LEU A 78 -12.45 19.07 3.32
C LEU A 78 -11.22 19.62 4.06
N TRP A 79 -11.01 20.95 4.03
CA TRP A 79 -9.86 21.62 4.66
C TRP A 79 -10.12 22.16 6.07
N SER A 80 -11.38 22.41 6.44
CA SER A 80 -11.75 22.92 7.78
C SER A 80 -11.36 22.03 8.99
N PRO A 81 -11.27 20.68 8.90
CA PRO A 81 -10.91 19.84 10.04
C PRO A 81 -9.41 19.92 10.41
N PHE A 82 -8.55 20.40 9.50
CA PHE A 82 -7.11 20.49 9.71
C PHE A 82 -6.71 21.44 10.85
N ILE A 83 -7.55 22.45 11.14
CA ILE A 83 -7.26 23.45 12.18
C ILE A 83 -7.60 22.90 13.59
N SER A 84 -8.53 21.95 13.71
CA SER A 84 -8.96 21.39 15.00
C SER A 84 -8.11 20.20 15.49
N PHE A 85 -7.21 19.67 14.66
CA PHE A 85 -6.34 18.52 15.00
C PHE A 85 -5.20 18.87 15.97
N TYR A 86 -4.95 20.16 16.22
CA TYR A 86 -4.00 20.60 17.26
C TYR A 86 -4.51 20.40 18.70
N ALA A 87 -5.77 20.01 18.89
CA ALA A 87 -6.30 19.68 20.20
C ALA A 87 -6.09 18.20 20.52
N LEU A 88 -5.25 17.94 21.52
CA LEU A 88 -5.16 16.63 22.20
C LEU A 88 -6.58 16.07 22.46
N PRO A 89 -6.77 14.74 22.39
CA PRO A 89 -8.04 14.13 22.75
C PRO A 89 -8.46 14.64 24.14
N PRO A 90 -9.74 15.03 24.35
CA PRO A 90 -10.20 15.49 25.64
C PRO A 90 -10.01 14.35 26.67
N GLY A 91 -9.07 14.54 27.59
CA GLY A 91 -8.71 13.56 28.62
C GLY A 91 -7.31 12.93 28.50
N ALA A 92 -6.55 13.20 27.43
CA ALA A 92 -5.15 12.81 27.38
C ALA A 92 -4.34 13.66 28.36
N LYS A 93 -3.84 13.04 29.44
CA LYS A 93 -2.81 13.67 30.26
C LYS A 93 -1.57 13.84 29.37
N PRO A 94 -0.89 15.00 29.36
CA PRO A 94 0.42 15.11 28.74
C PRO A 94 1.36 14.18 29.53
N GLU A 95 1.63 12.99 29.00
CA GLU A 95 2.68 12.14 29.53
C GLU A 95 4.04 12.81 29.28
N GLU A 96 4.96 12.66 30.24
CA GLU A 96 6.25 13.35 30.38
C GLU A 96 7.29 13.04 29.27
N HIS A 97 6.88 12.43 28.15
CA HIS A 97 7.78 12.08 27.06
C HIS A 97 7.79 13.16 25.98
N GLU A 98 8.86 13.95 25.92
CA GLU A 98 9.11 14.84 24.79
C GLU A 98 9.36 14.00 23.53
N PRO A 99 8.56 14.17 22.46
CA PRO A 99 8.69 13.37 21.25
C PRO A 99 10.02 13.65 20.57
N THR A 100 10.67 12.60 20.07
CA THR A 100 11.90 12.74 19.28
C THR A 100 11.64 13.51 17.98
N TRP A 101 12.68 14.13 17.40
CA TRP A 101 12.55 14.81 16.10
C TRP A 101 12.07 13.87 14.99
N GLN A 102 12.45 12.59 15.04
CA GLN A 102 12.01 11.55 14.11
C GLN A 102 10.50 11.34 14.18
N GLU A 103 9.94 11.27 15.40
CA GLU A 103 8.50 11.16 15.62
C GLU A 103 7.75 12.39 15.13
N LEU A 104 8.30 13.59 15.33
CA LEU A 104 7.68 14.82 14.86
C LEU A 104 7.58 14.84 13.33
N VAL A 105 8.67 14.54 12.63
CA VAL A 105 8.70 14.47 11.16
C VAL A 105 7.73 13.40 10.65
N SER A 106 7.76 12.21 11.27
CA SER A 106 6.83 11.12 10.93
C SER A 106 5.38 11.58 11.10
N ARG A 107 5.03 12.23 12.22
CA ARG A 107 3.67 12.77 12.45
C ARG A 107 3.25 13.75 11.35
N VAL A 108 4.12 14.66 10.92
CA VAL A 108 3.82 15.61 9.84
C VAL A 108 3.55 14.89 8.52
N VAL A 109 4.42 13.96 8.12
CA VAL A 109 4.24 13.20 6.86
C VAL A 109 2.97 12.35 6.92
N LEU A 110 2.71 11.68 8.04
CA LEU A 110 1.52 10.87 8.26
C LEU A 110 0.23 11.70 8.16
N ILE A 111 0.23 12.95 8.65
CA ILE A 111 -0.91 13.87 8.51
C ILE A 111 -1.13 14.23 7.03
N LEU A 112 -0.06 14.52 6.29
CA LEU A 112 -0.15 14.81 4.85
C LEU A 112 -0.66 13.60 4.05
N LEU A 113 -0.18 12.40 4.35
CA LEU A 113 -0.65 11.17 3.72
C LEU A 113 -2.13 10.90 4.04
N LEU A 114 -2.54 11.12 5.29
CA LEU A 114 -3.93 10.98 5.69
C LEU A 114 -4.84 11.97 4.96
N ALA A 115 -4.36 13.19 4.71
CA ALA A 115 -5.07 14.22 3.94
C ALA A 115 -5.41 13.79 2.51
N ILE A 116 -4.48 13.08 1.87
CA ILE A 116 -4.61 12.67 0.47
C ILE A 116 -5.09 11.23 0.31
N LYS A 117 -5.19 10.45 1.39
CA LYS A 117 -5.50 9.01 1.37
C LYS A 117 -6.66 8.65 0.46
N VAL A 118 -7.81 9.29 0.66
CA VAL A 118 -9.04 9.02 -0.11
C VAL A 118 -8.91 9.41 -1.59
N PRO A 119 -8.57 10.67 -1.95
CA PRO A 119 -8.44 11.04 -3.36
C PRO A 119 -7.32 10.27 -4.07
N PHE A 120 -6.25 9.91 -3.36
CA PHE A 120 -5.14 9.13 -3.91
C PHE A 120 -5.57 7.71 -4.27
N ALA A 121 -6.26 7.01 -3.36
CA ALA A 121 -6.81 5.67 -3.62
C ALA A 121 -7.86 5.66 -4.74
N MET A 122 -8.74 6.66 -4.80
CA MET A 122 -9.70 6.83 -5.90
C MET A 122 -9.00 6.98 -7.25
N THR A 123 -7.91 7.74 -7.29
CA THR A 123 -7.12 7.94 -8.50
C THR A 123 -6.53 6.62 -8.97
N GLY A 124 -5.97 5.82 -8.05
CA GLY A 124 -5.46 4.48 -8.35
C GLY A 124 -6.52 3.55 -8.92
N ALA A 125 -7.66 3.42 -8.23
CA ALA A 125 -8.78 2.57 -8.66
C ALA A 125 -9.33 2.99 -10.04
N PHE A 126 -9.41 4.31 -10.30
CA PHE A 126 -9.82 4.82 -11.60
C PHE A 126 -8.83 4.49 -12.70
N ILE A 127 -7.52 4.65 -12.46
CA ILE A 127 -6.47 4.31 -13.42
C ILE A 127 -6.50 2.81 -13.73
N GLU A 128 -6.56 1.94 -12.72
CA GLU A 128 -6.66 0.49 -12.92
C GLU A 128 -7.91 0.11 -13.72
N TRP A 129 -9.07 0.64 -13.33
CA TRP A 129 -10.31 0.39 -14.06
C TRP A 129 -10.20 0.85 -15.51
N LEU A 130 -9.65 2.05 -15.77
CA LEU A 130 -9.51 2.62 -17.10
C LEU A 130 -8.60 1.76 -17.99
N LEU A 131 -7.46 1.31 -17.46
CA LEU A 131 -6.49 0.49 -18.20
C LEU A 131 -7.04 -0.90 -18.52
N ASN A 132 -7.69 -1.55 -17.56
CA ASN A 132 -8.35 -2.84 -17.80
C ASN A 132 -9.53 -2.68 -18.76
N PHE A 133 -10.36 -1.66 -18.59
CA PHE A 133 -11.47 -1.36 -19.51
C PHE A 133 -10.98 -1.17 -20.95
N TYR A 134 -9.89 -0.41 -21.13
CA TYR A 134 -9.26 -0.22 -22.43
C TYR A 134 -8.81 -1.57 -23.03
N TYR A 135 -8.16 -2.41 -22.24
CA TYR A 135 -7.66 -3.72 -22.69
C TYR A 135 -8.77 -4.68 -23.12
N TYR A 136 -9.77 -4.93 -22.27
CA TYR A 136 -10.86 -5.86 -22.58
C TYR A 136 -11.77 -5.41 -23.74
N ASN A 137 -11.64 -4.16 -24.17
CA ASN A 137 -12.34 -3.62 -25.32
C ASN A 137 -11.48 -3.46 -26.57
N ASN A 138 -10.30 -4.10 -26.62
CA ASN A 138 -9.37 -4.06 -27.75
C ASN A 138 -8.94 -2.62 -28.09
N GLY A 139 -8.72 -1.82 -27.05
CA GLY A 139 -8.35 -0.42 -27.14
C GLY A 139 -9.44 0.49 -27.72
N ILE A 140 -9.06 1.71 -28.12
CA ILE A 140 -9.99 2.72 -28.63
C ILE A 140 -10.70 2.26 -29.92
N VAL A 141 -9.98 1.59 -30.83
CA VAL A 141 -10.54 1.14 -32.10
C VAL A 141 -11.61 0.06 -31.87
N GLY A 142 -11.32 -0.92 -31.01
CA GLY A 142 -12.28 -1.96 -30.64
C GLY A 142 -13.48 -1.39 -29.89
N LEU A 143 -13.27 -0.40 -29.01
CA LEU A 143 -14.34 0.28 -28.32
C LEU A 143 -15.26 1.04 -29.29
N LEU A 144 -14.70 1.79 -30.24
CA LEU A 144 -15.45 2.49 -31.29
C LEU A 144 -16.22 1.50 -32.17
N PHE A 145 -15.59 0.39 -32.55
CA PHE A 145 -16.27 -0.68 -33.30
C PHE A 145 -17.43 -1.27 -32.51
N LYS A 146 -17.26 -1.59 -31.22
CA LYS A 146 -18.32 -2.13 -30.37
C LYS A 146 -19.46 -1.12 -30.19
N LEU A 147 -19.14 0.16 -30.02
CA LEU A 147 -20.13 1.23 -29.90
C LEU A 147 -20.99 1.38 -31.16
N ILE A 148 -20.40 1.24 -32.35
CA ILE A 148 -21.08 1.47 -33.63
C ILE A 148 -21.76 0.19 -34.14
N CYS A 149 -21.07 -0.95 -34.03
CA CYS A 149 -21.42 -2.18 -34.74
C CYS A 149 -21.94 -3.31 -33.83
N SER A 150 -21.84 -3.18 -32.51
CA SER A 150 -22.26 -4.23 -31.57
C SER A 150 -22.86 -3.64 -30.27
N PRO A 151 -24.08 -3.08 -30.30
CA PRO A 151 -24.75 -2.57 -29.11
C PRO A 151 -24.81 -3.64 -28.02
N GLY A 152 -24.17 -3.38 -26.86
CA GLY A 152 -24.03 -4.35 -25.76
C GLY A 152 -22.74 -5.19 -25.76
N GLY A 153 -21.85 -5.01 -26.75
CA GLY A 153 -20.56 -5.72 -26.83
C GLY A 153 -19.42 -5.12 -25.98
N ILE A 154 -19.69 -4.02 -25.27
CA ILE A 154 -18.74 -3.41 -24.34
C ILE A 154 -18.60 -4.31 -23.13
N VAL A 155 -17.37 -4.70 -22.84
CA VAL A 155 -17.07 -5.55 -21.69
C VAL A 155 -16.68 -4.66 -20.51
N LEU A 156 -17.44 -4.79 -19.43
CA LEU A 156 -17.12 -4.22 -18.13
C LEU A 156 -16.58 -5.34 -17.26
N VAL A 157 -15.27 -5.37 -17.03
CA VAL A 157 -14.66 -6.47 -16.28
C VAL A 157 -14.60 -6.16 -14.79
N PRO A 158 -15.15 -7.03 -13.93
CA PRO A 158 -14.97 -6.90 -12.50
C PRO A 158 -13.52 -7.24 -12.10
N PRO A 159 -12.98 -6.69 -11.01
CA PRO A 159 -11.63 -6.97 -10.49
C PRO A 159 -11.31 -8.44 -10.13
N LYS A 160 -12.23 -9.38 -10.40
CA LYS A 160 -12.12 -10.80 -10.05
C LYS A 160 -11.76 -11.70 -11.26
N ASP A 161 -11.37 -11.11 -12.37
CA ASP A 161 -10.93 -11.87 -13.55
C ASP A 161 -9.43 -12.19 -13.52
N LYS A 162 -9.02 -13.32 -14.10
CA LYS A 162 -7.62 -13.76 -14.13
C LYS A 162 -6.74 -12.91 -15.06
N GLU A 163 -7.33 -12.17 -15.99
CA GLU A 163 -6.63 -11.23 -16.87
C GLU A 163 -6.67 -9.79 -16.34
N TYR A 164 -7.39 -9.53 -15.24
CA TYR A 164 -7.37 -8.23 -14.58
C TYR A 164 -5.95 -7.95 -14.05
N ARG A 165 -5.45 -6.73 -14.19
CA ARG A 165 -4.11 -6.34 -13.75
C ARG A 165 -4.14 -5.10 -12.88
N SER A 166 -3.29 -5.09 -11.85
CA SER A 166 -3.01 -3.89 -11.05
C SER A 166 -2.25 -2.83 -11.86
N VAL A 167 -2.07 -1.63 -11.30
CA VAL A 167 -1.17 -0.60 -11.87
C VAL A 167 0.22 -1.18 -12.16
N ILE A 168 0.77 -1.97 -11.23
CA ILE A 168 2.09 -2.59 -11.39
C ILE A 168 2.11 -3.59 -12.55
N GLY A 169 1.06 -4.41 -12.69
CA GLY A 169 0.91 -5.33 -13.82
C GLY A 169 0.80 -4.60 -15.18
N TRP A 170 0.25 -3.39 -15.21
CA TRP A 170 0.25 -2.54 -16.41
C TRP A 170 1.60 -1.85 -16.69
N MET A 171 2.41 -1.61 -15.66
CA MET A 171 3.76 -1.06 -15.82
C MET A 171 4.75 -2.12 -16.34
N ASP A 172 4.55 -3.39 -15.99
CA ASP A 172 5.32 -4.52 -16.53
C ASP A 172 4.42 -5.74 -16.79
N GLN A 173 4.05 -5.90 -18.06
CA GLN A 173 3.11 -6.91 -18.53
C GLN A 173 3.70 -8.32 -18.65
N ARG A 174 5.01 -8.50 -18.47
CA ARG A 174 5.66 -9.81 -18.59
C ARG A 174 5.17 -10.72 -17.48
N THR A 175 4.78 -11.95 -17.79
CA THR A 175 4.29 -12.91 -16.79
C THR A 175 5.10 -14.20 -16.76
N ASP A 176 5.83 -14.47 -17.83
CA ASP A 176 6.75 -15.58 -17.98
C ASP A 176 8.01 -15.40 -17.12
N LEU A 177 8.56 -16.52 -16.66
CA LEU A 177 9.93 -16.57 -16.17
C LEU A 177 10.89 -16.57 -17.37
N MET A 178 12.07 -15.96 -17.20
CA MET A 178 13.10 -15.86 -18.24
C MET A 178 13.50 -17.24 -18.79
N TYR A 179 13.42 -18.27 -17.95
CA TYR A 179 13.70 -19.65 -18.33
C TYR A 179 12.45 -20.51 -18.10
N PRO A 180 12.00 -21.29 -19.10
CA PRO A 180 10.85 -22.17 -18.93
C PRO A 180 11.13 -23.23 -17.86
N TYR A 181 10.08 -23.67 -17.16
CA TYR A 181 10.15 -24.67 -16.08
C TYR A 181 10.92 -25.94 -16.46
N SER A 182 10.88 -26.33 -17.74
CA SER A 182 11.62 -27.49 -18.27
C SER A 182 13.14 -27.39 -18.10
N MET A 183 13.70 -26.21 -17.88
CA MET A 183 15.15 -26.01 -17.71
C MET A 183 15.63 -26.26 -16.27
N ARG A 184 14.70 -26.46 -15.30
CA ARG A 184 14.90 -26.58 -13.83
C ARG A 184 15.71 -25.41 -13.23
N LEU A 185 15.38 -25.00 -12.01
CA LEU A 185 16.26 -24.08 -11.27
C LEU A 185 17.65 -24.72 -11.18
N LYS A 186 18.69 -23.92 -11.47
CA LYS A 186 20.07 -24.42 -11.48
C LYS A 186 20.40 -24.95 -10.08
N VAL A 187 21.09 -26.08 -10.04
CA VAL A 187 21.54 -26.74 -8.80
C VAL A 187 23.06 -26.66 -8.77
N ASP A 188 23.63 -26.28 -7.64
CA ASP A 188 25.07 -26.30 -7.45
C ASP A 188 25.54 -27.77 -7.40
N PRO A 189 26.41 -28.20 -8.32
CA PRO A 189 26.89 -29.58 -8.38
C PRO A 189 27.70 -30.00 -7.14
N LYS A 190 28.22 -29.05 -6.34
CA LYS A 190 29.01 -29.33 -5.13
C LYS A 190 28.13 -29.60 -3.92
N THR A 191 27.08 -28.81 -3.73
CA THR A 191 26.19 -28.90 -2.56
C THR A 191 24.97 -29.76 -2.82
N GLY A 192 24.56 -29.90 -4.09
CA GLY A 192 23.28 -30.51 -4.46
C GLY A 192 22.08 -29.62 -4.12
N GLU A 193 22.30 -28.39 -3.63
CA GLU A 193 21.27 -27.40 -3.35
C GLU A 193 21.03 -26.49 -4.55
N PHE A 194 19.95 -25.72 -4.54
CA PHE A 194 19.73 -24.73 -5.58
C PHE A 194 20.88 -23.71 -5.63
N ASP A 195 21.29 -23.35 -6.84
CA ASP A 195 22.21 -22.24 -7.08
C ASP A 195 21.44 -20.94 -6.87
N TYR A 196 21.44 -20.50 -5.61
CA TYR A 196 20.80 -19.26 -5.20
C TYR A 196 21.50 -18.03 -5.75
N ASP A 197 22.71 -18.10 -6.32
CA ASP A 197 23.35 -16.95 -6.97
C ASP A 197 22.89 -16.78 -8.43
N SER A 198 22.28 -17.82 -9.00
CA SER A 198 21.91 -17.85 -10.41
C SER A 198 20.86 -16.79 -10.79
N LYS A 199 21.02 -16.23 -12.00
CA LYS A 199 20.03 -15.34 -12.61
C LYS A 199 18.64 -15.98 -12.68
N GLN A 200 18.56 -17.29 -12.90
CA GLN A 200 17.30 -18.05 -12.91
C GLN A 200 16.54 -17.87 -11.59
N PHE A 201 17.25 -18.00 -10.47
CA PHE A 201 16.64 -17.90 -9.14
C PHE A 201 16.27 -16.45 -8.82
N ALA A 202 17.14 -15.51 -9.17
CA ALA A 202 16.88 -14.09 -9.07
C ALA A 202 15.62 -13.67 -9.83
N ASP A 203 15.42 -14.20 -11.06
CA ASP A 203 14.26 -13.91 -11.91
C ASP A 203 12.97 -14.44 -11.27
N LEU A 204 12.99 -15.66 -10.71
CA LEU A 204 11.86 -16.20 -9.95
C LEU A 204 11.49 -15.29 -8.77
N CYS A 205 12.49 -14.83 -8.00
CA CYS A 205 12.27 -13.99 -6.83
C CYS A 205 11.71 -12.61 -7.20
N ILE A 206 12.26 -11.92 -8.21
CA ILE A 206 11.72 -10.62 -8.62
C ILE A 206 10.34 -10.75 -9.24
N MET A 207 10.08 -11.79 -10.04
CA MET A 207 8.76 -12.02 -10.63
C MET A 207 7.73 -12.33 -9.53
N ALA A 208 8.08 -13.15 -8.53
CA ALA A 208 7.23 -13.39 -7.37
C ALA A 208 6.96 -12.09 -6.58
N SER A 209 7.98 -11.27 -6.32
CA SER A 209 7.81 -9.96 -5.67
C SER A 209 6.95 -8.99 -6.47
N LYS A 210 7.01 -9.04 -7.81
CA LYS A 210 6.11 -8.27 -8.69
C LYS A 210 4.67 -8.78 -8.62
N PHE A 211 4.46 -10.10 -8.66
CA PHE A 211 3.11 -10.67 -8.64
C PHE A 211 2.43 -10.63 -7.27
N ALA A 212 3.19 -10.38 -6.21
CA ALA A 212 2.62 -10.08 -4.89
C ALA A 212 1.66 -8.86 -4.93
N TYR A 213 1.77 -8.00 -5.94
CA TYR A 213 0.87 -6.86 -6.16
C TYR A 213 -0.47 -7.21 -6.80
N GLU A 214 -0.57 -8.37 -7.44
CA GLU A 214 -1.79 -8.80 -8.15
C GLU A 214 -2.78 -9.50 -7.20
N SER A 215 -4.00 -9.73 -7.67
CA SER A 215 -5.02 -10.47 -6.91
C SER A 215 -4.69 -11.95 -6.80
N GLU A 216 -5.24 -12.63 -5.78
CA GLU A 216 -5.08 -14.08 -5.58
C GLU A 216 -5.43 -14.89 -6.85
N ILE A 217 -6.45 -14.46 -7.61
CA ILE A 217 -6.90 -15.16 -8.82
C ILE A 217 -5.82 -15.10 -9.91
N VAL A 218 -5.21 -13.93 -10.08
CA VAL A 218 -4.12 -13.71 -11.04
C VAL A 218 -2.87 -14.47 -10.60
N GLN A 219 -2.53 -14.40 -9.31
CA GLN A 219 -1.39 -15.13 -8.74
C GLN A 219 -1.53 -16.63 -8.96
N LYS A 220 -2.70 -17.21 -8.66
CA LYS A 220 -3.00 -18.64 -8.92
C LYS A 220 -2.83 -19.00 -10.38
N ALA A 221 -3.40 -18.21 -11.29
CA ALA A 221 -3.31 -18.46 -12.73
C ALA A 221 -1.85 -18.43 -13.21
N ILE A 222 -1.06 -17.45 -12.77
CA ILE A 222 0.35 -17.33 -13.21
C ILE A 222 1.20 -18.46 -12.65
N VAL A 223 1.12 -18.71 -11.34
CA VAL A 223 1.94 -19.74 -10.67
C VAL A 223 1.60 -21.14 -11.20
N ASN A 224 0.31 -21.49 -11.27
CA ASN A 224 -0.11 -22.83 -11.69
C ASN A 224 -0.06 -22.99 -13.22
N ASP A 225 -0.64 -22.06 -13.97
CA ASP A 225 -0.85 -22.26 -15.41
C ASP A 225 0.38 -21.88 -16.22
N GLN A 226 1.14 -20.85 -15.82
CA GLN A 226 2.29 -20.38 -16.59
C GLN A 226 3.62 -20.91 -16.05
N TRP A 227 3.89 -20.76 -14.75
CA TRP A 227 5.15 -21.20 -14.16
C TRP A 227 5.21 -22.70 -13.91
N LYS A 228 4.05 -23.38 -13.99
CA LYS A 228 3.90 -24.82 -13.70
C LYS A 228 4.39 -25.19 -12.30
N MET A 229 4.15 -24.30 -11.34
CA MET A 229 4.43 -24.44 -9.92
C MET A 229 3.12 -24.61 -9.14
N ASN A 230 3.20 -24.90 -7.83
CA ASN A 230 2.01 -25.11 -7.01
C ASN A 230 1.75 -23.93 -6.08
N TYR A 231 0.78 -23.10 -6.43
CA TYR A 231 0.28 -22.04 -5.57
C TYR A 231 -0.28 -22.61 -4.26
N GLN A 232 0.09 -22.04 -3.11
CA GLN A 232 -0.42 -22.47 -1.80
C GLN A 232 -1.50 -21.53 -1.28
N LYS A 233 -1.12 -20.30 -0.92
CA LYS A 233 -1.97 -19.45 -0.10
C LYS A 233 -1.75 -17.96 -0.34
N PHE A 234 -2.85 -17.21 -0.27
CA PHE A 234 -2.86 -15.76 -0.20
C PHE A 234 -3.02 -15.35 1.26
N TYR A 235 -2.21 -14.41 1.71
CA TYR A 235 -2.31 -13.81 3.02
C TYR A 235 -2.83 -12.39 2.86
N GLU A 236 -4.01 -12.13 3.41
CA GLU A 236 -4.54 -10.79 3.58
C GLU A 236 -4.67 -10.55 5.09
N CYS A 237 -3.59 -10.03 5.67
CA CYS A 237 -3.50 -9.87 7.12
C CYS A 237 -3.92 -8.45 7.50
N PRO A 238 -5.03 -8.24 8.23
CA PRO A 238 -5.38 -6.93 8.73
C PRO A 238 -4.35 -6.48 9.77
N ASN A 239 -3.78 -5.30 9.58
CA ASN A 239 -3.00 -4.64 10.61
C ASN A 239 -3.98 -4.15 11.65
N ALA A 240 -4.09 -4.87 12.76
CA ALA A 240 -5.09 -4.61 13.78
C ALA A 240 -4.96 -3.22 14.45
N HIS A 241 -4.02 -2.36 14.07
CA HIS A 241 -3.57 -1.28 14.95
C HIS A 241 -3.46 0.11 14.31
N ALA A 242 -3.81 0.32 13.03
CA ALA A 242 -3.86 1.67 12.48
C ALA A 242 -5.30 2.21 12.47
N TYR A 243 -5.56 3.18 13.36
CA TYR A 243 -6.80 3.94 13.37
C TYR A 243 -6.50 5.40 13.08
N ALA A 244 -7.33 6.02 12.24
CA ALA A 244 -7.62 7.45 12.41
C ALA A 244 -8.48 7.62 13.68
N PRO A 245 -8.33 8.72 14.46
CA PRO A 245 -9.17 8.95 15.63
C PRO A 245 -10.65 8.83 15.28
N GLY A 246 -11.47 8.19 16.14
CA GLY A 246 -12.87 7.89 15.83
C GLY A 246 -13.71 9.10 15.37
N PHE A 247 -13.40 10.29 15.87
CA PHE A 247 -14.01 11.54 15.43
C PHE A 247 -13.75 11.86 13.94
N LEU A 248 -12.53 11.60 13.45
CA LEU A 248 -12.16 11.83 12.05
C LEU A 248 -12.83 10.82 11.13
N GLN A 249 -13.00 9.57 11.57
CA GLN A 249 -13.75 8.55 10.83
C GLN A 249 -15.24 8.91 10.71
N GLU A 250 -15.86 9.35 11.80
CA GLU A 250 -17.26 9.80 11.79
C GLU A 250 -17.44 11.06 10.93
N LEU A 251 -16.47 11.97 10.93
CA LEU A 251 -16.48 13.15 10.08
C LEU A 251 -16.33 12.79 8.59
N ILE A 252 -15.38 11.91 8.25
CA ILE A 252 -15.19 11.43 6.87
C ILE A 252 -16.43 10.66 6.41
N ARG A 253 -17.00 9.78 7.24
CA ARG A 253 -18.28 9.11 6.96
C ARG A 253 -19.40 10.11 6.71
N GLY A 254 -19.50 11.14 7.55
CA GLY A 254 -20.48 12.21 7.38
C GLY A 254 -20.31 12.96 6.04
N VAL A 255 -19.08 13.29 5.66
CA VAL A 255 -18.77 13.96 4.39
C VAL A 255 -19.06 13.03 3.20
N LEU A 256 -18.65 11.76 3.26
CA LEU A 256 -18.90 10.77 2.20
C LEU A 256 -20.41 10.51 2.03
N ALA A 257 -21.15 10.38 3.14
CA ALA A 257 -22.61 10.24 3.13
C ALA A 257 -23.29 11.47 2.51
N PHE A 258 -22.79 12.67 2.81
CA PHE A 258 -23.28 13.92 2.23
C PHE A 258 -23.03 14.00 0.72
N VAL A 259 -21.81 13.67 0.25
CA VAL A 259 -21.49 13.64 -1.19
C VAL A 259 -22.32 12.57 -1.91
N ARG A 260 -22.50 11.39 -1.32
CA ARG A 260 -23.37 10.34 -1.85
C ARG A 260 -24.82 10.83 -1.99
N GLN A 261 -25.33 11.58 -1.01
CA GLN A 261 -26.66 12.17 -1.07
C GLN A 261 -26.80 13.15 -2.24
N ILE A 262 -25.78 13.99 -2.49
CA ILE A 262 -25.74 14.89 -3.66
C ILE A 262 -25.75 14.11 -4.97
N LEU A 263 -24.92 13.07 -5.11
CA LEU A 263 -24.88 12.22 -6.32
C LEU A 263 -26.23 11.52 -6.57
N CYS A 264 -26.89 11.04 -5.51
CA CYS A 264 -28.24 10.47 -5.61
C CYS A 264 -29.28 11.51 -6.09
N ILE A 265 -29.19 12.75 -5.60
CA ILE A 265 -30.05 13.85 -6.05
C ILE A 265 -29.77 14.18 -7.53
N GLN A 266 -28.50 14.26 -7.93
CA GLN A 266 -28.11 14.48 -9.33
C GLN A 266 -28.66 13.39 -10.25
N ARG A 267 -28.57 12.12 -9.83
CA ARG A 267 -29.17 10.97 -10.53
C ARG A 267 -30.69 11.12 -10.68
N GLN A 268 -31.39 11.50 -9.62
CA GLN A 268 -32.85 11.71 -9.67
C GLN A 268 -33.25 12.85 -10.60
N ILE A 269 -32.49 13.96 -10.60
CA ILE A 269 -32.70 15.09 -11.52
C ILE A 269 -32.49 14.63 -12.95
N LEU A 270 -31.38 13.92 -13.21
CA LEU A 270 -31.04 13.41 -14.54
C LEU A 270 -32.15 12.49 -15.07
N CYS A 271 -32.64 11.53 -14.27
CA CYS A 271 -33.78 10.68 -14.62
C CYS A 271 -35.06 11.46 -14.96
N LYS A 272 -35.36 12.56 -14.25
CA LYS A 272 -36.51 13.42 -14.56
C LYS A 272 -36.32 14.24 -15.84
N VAL A 273 -35.10 14.68 -16.14
CA VAL A 273 -34.78 15.41 -17.37
C VAL A 273 -34.92 14.52 -18.60
N GLN A 274 -34.62 13.22 -18.51
CA GLN A 274 -34.86 12.24 -19.58
C GLN A 274 -36.31 12.19 -20.03
N GLN A 275 -37.25 12.32 -19.08
CA GLN A 275 -38.68 12.26 -19.35
C GLN A 275 -39.20 13.50 -20.08
N VAL A 276 -38.40 14.58 -20.16
CA VAL A 276 -38.81 15.89 -20.69
C VAL A 276 -38.03 16.28 -21.94
N ILE A 277 -36.77 15.83 -22.10
CA ILE A 277 -35.89 16.21 -23.21
C ILE A 277 -35.59 15.00 -24.11
N ILE A 278 -36.29 14.93 -25.25
CA ILE A 278 -36.18 13.83 -26.25
C ILE A 278 -34.92 13.97 -27.15
N LEU A 279 -34.20 15.10 -27.08
CA LEU A 279 -33.13 15.46 -28.02
C LEU A 279 -31.70 15.03 -27.62
N LEU A 280 -31.48 14.53 -26.41
CA LEU A 280 -30.17 13.94 -26.07
C LEU A 280 -30.10 12.51 -26.63
N PRO A 281 -29.02 12.12 -27.35
CA PRO A 281 -28.86 10.74 -27.78
C PRO A 281 -28.93 9.80 -26.57
N THR A 282 -29.76 8.76 -26.64
CA THR A 282 -30.01 7.80 -25.54
C THR A 282 -28.71 7.28 -24.90
N PHE A 283 -27.68 7.08 -25.72
CA PHE A 283 -26.35 6.65 -25.29
C PHE A 283 -25.64 7.63 -24.33
N VAL A 284 -25.75 8.95 -24.55
CA VAL A 284 -25.13 9.96 -23.67
C VAL A 284 -25.83 9.95 -22.31
N PHE A 285 -27.14 9.73 -22.30
CA PHE A 285 -27.92 9.64 -21.09
C PHE A 285 -27.59 8.37 -20.29
N GLU A 286 -27.52 7.22 -20.95
CA GLU A 286 -27.10 5.96 -20.33
C GLU A 286 -25.68 6.04 -19.77
N PHE A 287 -24.75 6.70 -20.47
CA PHE A 287 -23.40 6.95 -20.00
C PHE A 287 -23.37 7.81 -18.72
N LEU A 288 -24.16 8.88 -18.65
CA LEU A 288 -24.22 9.76 -17.48
C LEU A 288 -24.87 9.06 -16.27
N ILE A 289 -25.93 8.28 -16.48
CA ILE A 289 -26.54 7.45 -15.44
C ILE A 289 -25.52 6.41 -14.94
N TYR A 290 -24.86 5.72 -15.86
CA TYR A 290 -23.83 4.74 -15.53
C TYR A 290 -22.67 5.36 -14.76
N SER A 291 -22.21 6.55 -15.15
CA SER A 291 -21.17 7.30 -14.45
C SER A 291 -21.60 7.69 -13.02
N LEU A 292 -22.84 8.14 -12.84
CA LEU A 292 -23.40 8.46 -11.52
C LEU A 292 -23.59 7.21 -10.65
N ASP A 293 -24.10 6.11 -11.22
CA ASP A 293 -24.27 4.84 -10.52
C ASP A 293 -22.92 4.25 -10.11
N THR A 294 -21.91 4.35 -10.98
CA THR A 294 -20.52 3.98 -10.68
C THR A 294 -19.94 4.87 -9.59
N SER A 295 -20.20 6.18 -9.62
CA SER A 295 -19.77 7.12 -8.57
C SER A 295 -20.45 6.85 -7.23
N ILE A 296 -21.75 6.55 -7.22
CA ILE A 296 -22.49 6.20 -6.00
C ILE A 296 -22.00 4.87 -5.42
N ALA A 297 -21.78 3.87 -6.29
CA ALA A 297 -21.19 2.59 -5.89
C ALA A 297 -19.77 2.78 -5.34
N ALA A 298 -18.95 3.61 -5.98
CA ALA A 298 -17.62 4.00 -5.51
C ALA A 298 -17.71 4.69 -4.15
N MET A 299 -18.67 5.59 -3.92
CA MET A 299 -18.86 6.25 -2.63
C MET A 299 -19.25 5.27 -1.51
N LYS A 300 -20.08 4.27 -1.80
CA LYS A 300 -20.41 3.20 -0.84
C LYS A 300 -19.19 2.34 -0.52
N VAL A 301 -18.38 2.02 -1.53
CA VAL A 301 -17.10 1.32 -1.37
C VAL A 301 -16.12 2.20 -0.57
N LEU A 302 -16.10 3.52 -0.77
CA LEU A 302 -15.28 4.46 -0.01
C LEU A 302 -15.72 4.60 1.46
N GLU A 303 -17.02 4.52 1.73
CA GLU A 303 -17.59 4.48 3.09
C GLU A 303 -17.19 3.19 3.83
N GLU A 304 -17.15 2.05 3.12
CA GLU A 304 -16.59 0.79 3.62
C GLU A 304 -15.05 0.85 3.70
N TRP A 305 -14.37 1.53 2.77
CA TRP A 305 -12.90 1.61 2.68
C TRP A 305 -12.27 2.58 3.68
N THR A 306 -12.98 3.63 4.07
CA THR A 306 -12.57 4.50 5.20
C THR A 306 -12.63 3.80 6.56
N SER A 307 -13.26 2.62 6.62
CA SER A 307 -13.21 1.69 7.75
C SER A 307 -12.13 0.61 7.62
N LEU A 308 -11.47 0.48 6.47
CA LEU A 308 -10.47 -0.55 6.23
C LEU A 308 -9.14 -0.21 6.93
N HIS A 309 -8.73 -1.17 7.75
CA HIS A 309 -7.42 -1.26 8.36
C HIS A 309 -6.35 -1.39 7.26
N PRO A 310 -5.14 -0.83 7.43
CA PRO A 310 -4.01 -1.19 6.56
C PRO A 310 -3.83 -2.70 6.61
N LYS A 311 -3.43 -3.29 5.49
CA LYS A 311 -3.31 -4.74 5.35
C LYS A 311 -1.92 -5.07 4.86
N THR A 312 -1.38 -6.15 5.40
CA THR A 312 -0.15 -6.75 4.91
C THR A 312 -0.52 -7.92 4.03
N TYR A 313 0.05 -7.91 2.82
CA TYR A 313 -0.22 -8.93 1.81
C TYR A 313 1.03 -9.76 1.55
N ALA A 314 0.84 -11.06 1.45
CA ALA A 314 1.87 -11.99 1.01
C ALA A 314 1.23 -13.16 0.28
N PHE A 315 2.01 -13.94 -0.45
CA PHE A 315 1.56 -15.23 -0.95
C PHE A 315 2.69 -16.25 -0.91
N THR A 316 2.31 -17.52 -0.88
CA THR A 316 3.24 -18.65 -0.87
C THR A 316 2.97 -19.60 -2.03
N PHE A 317 4.04 -20.18 -2.56
CA PHE A 317 3.97 -21.22 -3.57
C PHE A 317 5.15 -22.20 -3.45
N MET A 318 5.01 -23.36 -4.09
CA MET A 318 5.99 -24.43 -4.09
C MET A 318 6.44 -24.76 -5.50
N ASN A 319 7.67 -25.25 -5.67
CA ASN A 319 8.16 -25.68 -6.99
C ASN A 319 7.46 -26.93 -7.55
N LYS A 320 6.80 -27.72 -6.68
CA LYS A 320 6.09 -28.96 -6.98
C LYS A 320 4.83 -29.06 -6.11
N GLU A 321 3.88 -29.90 -6.54
CA GLU A 321 2.66 -30.15 -5.79
C GLU A 321 2.89 -30.98 -4.52
N TYR A 322 3.69 -32.04 -4.65
CA TYR A 322 4.08 -32.95 -3.58
C TYR A 322 5.61 -33.06 -3.50
N ASP A 323 6.13 -33.35 -2.31
CA ASP A 323 7.58 -33.46 -2.05
C ASP A 323 8.36 -32.26 -2.62
N ALA A 324 7.90 -31.06 -2.32
CA ALA A 324 8.52 -29.84 -2.79
C ALA A 324 9.97 -29.74 -2.27
N ASP A 325 10.85 -29.22 -3.12
CA ASP A 325 12.24 -28.90 -2.77
C ASP A 325 12.39 -27.40 -2.44
N LEU A 326 11.40 -26.59 -2.79
CA LEU A 326 11.41 -25.14 -2.59
C LEU A 326 10.01 -24.64 -2.23
N ILE A 327 9.96 -23.85 -1.17
CA ILE A 327 8.82 -23.02 -0.78
C ILE A 327 9.27 -21.56 -0.87
N VAL A 328 8.51 -20.74 -1.59
CA VAL A 328 8.76 -19.30 -1.72
C VAL A 328 7.66 -18.52 -1.00
N LEU A 329 8.05 -17.59 -0.14
CA LEU A 329 7.20 -16.58 0.46
C LEU A 329 7.49 -15.23 -0.20
N ALA A 330 6.49 -14.60 -0.81
CA ALA A 330 6.63 -13.30 -1.42
C ALA A 330 5.76 -12.26 -0.69
N PHE A 331 6.40 -11.24 -0.12
CA PHE A 331 5.72 -10.10 0.48
C PHE A 331 5.43 -9.02 -0.56
N ARG A 332 4.22 -8.46 -0.48
CA ARG A 332 3.80 -7.33 -1.29
C ARG A 332 4.41 -6.04 -0.75
N GLY A 333 4.84 -5.17 -1.66
CA GLY A 333 5.22 -3.81 -1.31
C GLY A 333 4.08 -2.81 -1.40
N THR A 334 4.45 -1.53 -1.45
CA THR A 334 3.52 -0.42 -1.41
C THR A 334 2.82 -0.21 -2.75
N GLU A 335 1.48 -0.27 -2.78
CA GLU A 335 0.71 0.15 -3.96
C GLU A 335 0.99 1.63 -4.26
N PRO A 336 1.21 2.02 -5.52
CA PRO A 336 1.51 3.42 -5.87
C PRO A 336 0.50 4.43 -5.34
N PHE A 337 -0.76 4.01 -5.18
CA PHE A 337 -1.89 4.87 -4.78
C PHE A 337 -2.43 4.57 -3.36
N SER A 338 -1.64 3.89 -2.51
CA SER A 338 -2.05 3.54 -1.14
C SER A 338 -1.32 4.37 -0.09
N ALA A 339 -1.93 5.46 0.37
CA ALA A 339 -1.34 6.31 1.41
C ALA A 339 -1.10 5.55 2.74
N ASP A 340 -1.89 4.52 3.03
CA ASP A 340 -1.70 3.66 4.19
C ASP A 340 -0.41 2.85 4.11
N ALA A 341 -0.09 2.29 2.94
CA ALA A 341 1.16 1.56 2.75
C ALA A 341 2.37 2.52 2.86
N TRP A 342 2.28 3.70 2.25
CA TRP A 342 3.30 4.76 2.39
C TRP A 342 3.48 5.17 3.85
N SER A 343 2.40 5.20 4.63
CA SER A 343 2.46 5.59 6.05
C SER A 343 3.39 4.69 6.86
N THR A 344 3.53 3.42 6.49
CA THR A 344 4.45 2.49 7.16
C THR A 344 5.91 2.73 6.77
N ASP A 345 6.17 3.20 5.54
CA ASP A 345 7.50 3.51 5.02
C ASP A 345 8.07 4.82 5.61
N PHE A 346 7.20 5.78 5.93
CA PHE A 346 7.58 7.10 6.47
C PHE A 346 7.46 7.20 8.00
N ASP A 347 7.40 6.06 8.67
CA ASP A 347 7.34 5.99 10.13
C ASP A 347 8.72 5.76 10.76
N PHE A 348 9.46 6.85 10.95
CA PHE A 348 10.85 6.82 11.39
C PHE A 348 11.04 6.50 12.88
N SER A 349 10.00 6.07 13.58
CA SER A 349 10.07 5.63 14.97
C SER A 349 10.73 4.25 15.12
N PHE A 350 11.27 3.98 16.31
CA PHE A 350 11.96 2.74 16.64
C PHE A 350 11.31 1.96 17.78
N VAL A 351 11.48 0.64 17.75
CA VAL A 351 11.32 -0.26 18.90
C VAL A 351 12.70 -0.79 19.28
N LYS A 352 13.14 -0.53 20.52
CA LYS A 352 14.41 -1.05 21.03
C LYS A 352 14.24 -2.47 21.55
N VAL A 353 14.92 -3.43 20.93
CA VAL A 353 14.96 -4.84 21.35
C VAL A 353 16.31 -5.13 22.01
N PRO A 354 16.34 -5.51 23.31
CA PRO A 354 17.58 -5.79 24.02
C PRO A 354 18.44 -6.85 23.33
N GLY A 355 19.73 -6.54 23.12
CA GLY A 355 20.70 -7.45 22.50
C GLY A 355 20.58 -7.61 20.98
N VAL A 356 19.62 -6.93 20.35
CA VAL A 356 19.40 -6.96 18.90
C VAL A 356 19.58 -5.58 18.28
N GLY A 357 19.08 -4.52 18.92
CA GLY A 357 19.18 -3.14 18.43
C GLY A 357 17.82 -2.46 18.32
N ARG A 358 17.72 -1.43 17.49
CA ARG A 358 16.47 -0.71 17.23
C ARG A 358 15.89 -1.09 15.87
N LEU A 359 14.62 -1.49 15.87
CA LEU A 359 13.89 -1.92 14.67
C LEU A 359 12.84 -0.88 14.29
N HIS A 360 12.57 -0.74 13.00
CA HIS A 360 11.60 0.21 12.46
C HIS A 360 10.17 -0.09 12.93
N TRP A 361 9.49 0.90 13.53
CA TRP A 361 8.16 0.75 14.10
C TRP A 361 7.11 0.37 13.04
N GLY A 362 7.05 1.12 11.94
CA GLY A 362 6.07 0.91 10.86
C GLY A 362 6.08 -0.52 10.30
N PHE A 363 7.26 -1.09 10.07
CA PHE A 363 7.39 -2.47 9.56
C PHE A 363 7.01 -3.53 10.61
N LEU A 364 7.34 -3.32 11.88
CA LEU A 364 6.84 -4.20 12.96
C LEU A 364 5.30 -4.12 13.07
N GLN A 365 4.72 -2.94 12.90
CA GLN A 365 3.27 -2.75 12.91
C GLN A 365 2.62 -3.45 11.70
N ALA A 366 3.25 -3.40 10.53
CA ALA A 366 2.80 -4.13 9.34
C ALA A 366 2.85 -5.66 9.54
N LEU A 367 3.82 -6.17 10.29
CA LEU A 367 3.83 -7.58 10.71
C LEU A 367 2.87 -7.88 11.88
N GLY A 368 2.16 -6.86 12.37
CA GLY A 368 1.22 -6.96 13.47
C GLY A 368 1.88 -7.26 14.81
N LEU A 369 3.04 -6.67 15.08
CA LEU A 369 3.82 -6.93 16.29
C LEU A 369 3.82 -5.76 17.28
N VAL A 370 3.35 -4.58 16.90
CA VAL A 370 3.26 -3.39 17.76
C VAL A 370 2.05 -2.50 17.40
N ASP A 371 1.62 -1.64 18.33
CA ASP A 371 0.44 -0.77 18.21
C ASP A 371 0.73 0.67 18.66
N LYS A 372 0.58 1.65 17.76
CA LYS A 372 0.81 3.08 18.07
C LYS A 372 -0.15 3.68 19.09
N ARG A 373 -1.30 3.05 19.36
CA ARG A 373 -2.25 3.53 20.38
C ARG A 373 -1.80 3.20 21.80
N ASP A 374 -0.86 2.26 21.92
CA ASP A 374 -0.30 1.77 23.17
C ASP A 374 1.18 1.49 22.91
N CYS A 375 1.95 2.55 22.63
CA CYS A 375 3.33 2.42 22.18
C CYS A 375 4.16 1.60 23.18
N GLU A 376 4.17 2.02 24.44
CA GLU A 376 4.97 1.38 25.48
C GLU A 376 4.45 -0.02 25.84
N GLY A 377 3.13 -0.18 26.00
CA GLY A 377 2.54 -1.45 26.40
C GLY A 377 2.59 -2.50 25.29
N SER A 378 2.41 -2.12 24.02
CA SER A 378 2.55 -3.05 22.89
C SER A 378 4.01 -3.44 22.65
N ALA A 379 4.95 -2.49 22.68
CA ALA A 379 6.38 -2.80 22.57
C ALA A 379 6.87 -3.68 23.72
N SER A 380 6.44 -3.40 24.96
CA SER A 380 6.81 -4.21 26.13
C SER A 380 6.28 -5.64 26.02
N ARG A 381 5.03 -5.83 25.59
CA ARG A 381 4.44 -7.16 25.34
C ARG A 381 5.16 -7.90 24.22
N PHE A 382 5.47 -7.22 23.13
CA PHE A 382 6.25 -7.79 22.04
C PHE A 382 7.61 -8.30 22.56
N ILE A 383 8.37 -7.46 23.28
CA ILE A 383 9.66 -7.82 23.87
C ILE A 383 9.53 -8.96 24.89
N GLN A 384 8.45 -9.00 25.67
CA GLN A 384 8.16 -10.10 26.58
C GLN A 384 7.92 -11.41 25.81
N ASN A 385 7.12 -11.36 24.74
CA ASN A 385 6.81 -12.52 23.91
C ASN A 385 8.03 -13.01 23.11
N LEU A 386 9.00 -12.15 22.79
CA LEU A 386 10.28 -12.56 22.18
C LEU A 386 11.05 -13.55 23.06
N ASN A 387 10.91 -13.44 24.39
CA ASN A 387 11.62 -14.28 25.35
C ASN A 387 10.87 -15.57 25.71
N ASP A 388 9.62 -15.71 25.28
CA ASP A 388 8.78 -16.88 25.56
C ASP A 388 8.73 -17.80 24.33
N ALA A 389 9.45 -18.91 24.41
CA ALA A 389 9.64 -19.80 23.26
C ALA A 389 8.37 -20.50 22.77
N ASP A 390 7.37 -20.62 23.64
CA ASP A 390 6.13 -21.32 23.34
C ASP A 390 5.01 -20.35 22.90
N LYS A 391 5.27 -19.03 22.89
CA LYS A 391 4.25 -18.02 22.55
C LYS A 391 4.42 -17.45 21.14
N PRO A 392 3.30 -17.27 20.41
CA PRO A 392 3.24 -16.35 19.27
C PRO A 392 3.64 -14.93 19.70
N TYR A 393 4.28 -14.17 18.83
CA TYR A 393 4.76 -12.82 19.16
C TYR A 393 3.62 -11.82 19.39
N ALA A 394 2.50 -12.02 18.72
CA ALA A 394 1.31 -11.18 18.79
C ALA A 394 0.45 -11.42 20.04
N THR A 395 0.80 -12.41 20.87
CA THR A 395 -0.01 -12.81 22.03
C THR A 395 -0.33 -11.61 22.93
N GLY A 396 -1.62 -11.35 23.15
CA GLY A 396 -2.08 -10.27 24.02
C GLY A 396 -1.99 -8.85 23.43
N LEU A 397 -1.64 -8.71 22.15
CA LEU A 397 -1.70 -7.43 21.43
C LEU A 397 -3.12 -7.11 20.92
N LEU A 398 -3.95 -8.12 20.71
CA LEU A 398 -5.35 -7.95 20.30
C LEU A 398 -6.26 -7.61 21.49
N LYS A 399 -6.99 -6.49 21.42
CA LYS A 399 -8.02 -6.12 22.42
C LYS A 399 -9.30 -6.94 22.21
N LYS A 400 -9.87 -7.48 23.30
CA LYS A 400 -11.11 -8.28 23.36
C LYS A 400 -12.33 -7.64 22.67
N GLU A 401 -12.40 -6.31 22.60
CA GLU A 401 -13.54 -5.55 22.05
C GLU A 401 -13.80 -5.79 20.55
N ARG A 402 -12.84 -6.38 19.81
CA ARG A 402 -12.98 -6.67 18.37
C ARG A 402 -13.51 -8.06 18.01
N MET A 403 -13.69 -8.96 18.99
CA MET A 403 -14.34 -10.27 18.80
C MET A 403 -15.83 -10.17 18.37
N VAL A 404 -16.44 -8.98 18.46
CA VAL A 404 -17.89 -8.80 18.32
C VAL A 404 -18.33 -8.41 16.89
N TYR A 405 -17.43 -7.92 16.02
CA TYR A 405 -17.82 -7.31 14.74
C TYR A 405 -17.56 -8.11 13.46
N GLU A 406 -16.80 -9.21 13.50
CA GLU A 406 -16.58 -10.06 12.32
C GLU A 406 -16.93 -11.52 12.61
N LYS A 407 -18.12 -11.94 12.18
CA LYS A 407 -18.52 -13.36 12.12
C LYS A 407 -17.89 -14.03 10.88
N SER A 408 -16.57 -14.10 10.83
CA SER A 408 -15.82 -14.88 9.83
C SER A 408 -14.98 -15.95 10.54
N ALA A 409 -14.98 -17.16 10.00
CA ALA A 409 -14.67 -18.42 10.69
C ALA A 409 -13.17 -18.74 10.86
N ALA A 410 -12.28 -17.75 10.98
CA ALA A 410 -10.88 -17.98 11.36
C ALA A 410 -10.61 -17.34 12.73
N PRO A 411 -10.06 -18.09 13.72
CA PRO A 411 -9.77 -17.52 15.02
C PRO A 411 -8.66 -16.46 14.87
N TYR A 412 -9.00 -15.21 15.11
CA TYR A 412 -8.10 -14.06 15.14
C TYR A 412 -7.13 -14.11 16.34
N ASP A 413 -6.43 -15.21 16.55
CA ASP A 413 -5.37 -15.31 17.58
C ASP A 413 -3.97 -15.04 17.01
N HIS A 414 -3.84 -14.83 15.69
CA HIS A 414 -2.55 -14.71 15.00
C HIS A 414 -2.52 -13.50 14.05
N LEU A 415 -1.74 -12.47 14.42
CA LEU A 415 -1.43 -11.34 13.55
C LEU A 415 -0.47 -11.77 12.41
N ALA A 416 -0.17 -10.88 11.46
CA ALA A 416 0.46 -11.22 10.18
C ALA A 416 1.69 -12.13 10.30
N PHE A 417 2.65 -11.80 11.18
CA PHE A 417 3.83 -12.63 11.40
C PHE A 417 3.48 -14.04 11.87
N ASP A 418 2.69 -14.17 12.94
CA ASP A 418 2.41 -15.46 13.57
C ASP A 418 1.57 -16.38 12.66
N TRP A 419 0.65 -15.79 11.88
CA TRP A 419 -0.14 -16.55 10.92
C TRP A 419 0.75 -17.11 9.80
N ILE A 420 1.54 -16.25 9.15
CA ILE A 420 2.46 -16.67 8.07
C ILE A 420 3.47 -17.68 8.62
N HIS A 421 4.04 -17.43 9.80
CA HIS A 421 5.01 -18.32 10.44
C HIS A 421 4.42 -19.72 10.70
N THR A 422 3.20 -19.80 11.23
CA THR A 422 2.53 -21.08 11.53
C THR A 422 2.26 -21.88 10.25
N ASP A 423 1.72 -21.22 9.22
CA ASP A 423 1.44 -21.88 7.95
C ASP A 423 2.72 -22.35 7.24
N LEU A 424 3.79 -21.55 7.27
CA LEU A 424 5.09 -21.95 6.70
C LEU A 424 5.69 -23.13 7.44
N LYS A 425 5.61 -23.15 8.79
CA LYS A 425 6.07 -24.28 9.59
C LYS A 425 5.32 -25.56 9.18
N GLN A 426 4.00 -25.47 8.99
CA GLN A 426 3.20 -26.60 8.52
C GLN A 426 3.64 -27.06 7.12
N LEU A 427 3.76 -26.15 6.15
CA LEU A 427 4.18 -26.50 4.78
C LEU A 427 5.56 -27.17 4.74
N LEU A 428 6.50 -26.72 5.57
CA LEU A 428 7.85 -27.29 5.67
C LEU A 428 7.90 -28.66 6.37
N LEU A 429 6.95 -28.94 7.27
CA LEU A 429 6.76 -30.27 7.88
C LEU A 429 6.16 -31.25 6.87
N GLU A 430 5.20 -30.79 6.06
CA GLU A 430 4.57 -31.58 4.99
C GLU A 430 5.53 -31.84 3.82
N ASN A 431 6.56 -31.00 3.65
CA ASN A 431 7.58 -31.13 2.61
C ASN A 431 8.99 -31.14 3.23
N PRO A 432 9.47 -32.26 3.80
CA PRO A 432 10.72 -32.29 4.59
C PRO A 432 12.00 -31.89 3.84
N LYS A 433 12.01 -31.94 2.50
CA LYS A 433 13.15 -31.54 1.66
C LYS A 433 13.16 -30.06 1.28
N ALA A 434 12.04 -29.37 1.44
CA ALA A 434 11.88 -28.01 0.94
C ALA A 434 12.82 -27.01 1.60
N LYS A 435 13.48 -26.15 0.83
CA LYS A 435 14.13 -24.96 1.37
C LYS A 435 13.16 -23.78 1.31
N LEU A 436 13.22 -22.90 2.30
CA LEU A 436 12.44 -21.68 2.36
C LEU A 436 13.24 -20.53 1.74
N VAL A 437 12.62 -19.82 0.80
CA VAL A 437 13.11 -18.55 0.28
C VAL A 437 12.08 -17.46 0.53
N ILE A 438 12.54 -16.32 1.04
CA ILE A 438 11.69 -15.16 1.30
C ILE A 438 12.07 -14.07 0.31
N THR A 439 11.09 -13.45 -0.35
CA THR A 439 11.34 -12.39 -1.31
C THR A 439 10.38 -11.22 -1.16
N GLY A 440 10.80 -10.02 -1.59
CA GLY A 440 9.96 -8.84 -1.56
C GLY A 440 10.54 -7.65 -2.32
N HIS A 441 9.65 -6.80 -2.83
CA HIS A 441 9.99 -5.53 -3.47
C HIS A 441 9.49 -4.37 -2.62
N SER A 442 10.22 -3.25 -2.57
CA SER A 442 9.81 -2.04 -1.82
C SER A 442 9.62 -2.34 -0.32
N LEU A 443 8.52 -1.86 0.28
CA LEU A 443 8.02 -2.27 1.60
C LEU A 443 8.05 -3.80 1.78
N GLY A 444 7.70 -4.57 0.74
CA GLY A 444 7.74 -6.02 0.79
C GLY A 444 9.15 -6.57 1.00
N GLY A 445 10.17 -5.86 0.48
CA GLY A 445 11.58 -6.16 0.74
C GLY A 445 11.95 -5.90 2.21
N ALA A 446 11.46 -4.81 2.80
CA ALA A 446 11.62 -4.56 4.23
C ALA A 446 10.93 -5.63 5.09
N LEU A 447 9.70 -6.02 4.74
CA LEU A 447 8.97 -7.08 5.44
C LEU A 447 9.66 -8.44 5.29
N ALA A 448 10.18 -8.77 4.11
CA ALA A 448 10.95 -9.99 3.87
C ALA A 448 12.20 -10.06 4.76
N ALA A 449 12.98 -8.99 4.80
CA ALA A 449 14.18 -8.88 5.61
C ALA A 449 13.87 -8.88 7.12
N LEU A 450 12.83 -8.16 7.54
CA LEU A 450 12.40 -8.12 8.93
C LEU A 450 11.82 -9.46 9.39
N PHE A 451 11.05 -10.15 8.54
CA PHE A 451 10.52 -11.48 8.83
C PHE A 451 11.67 -12.47 9.05
N ALA A 452 12.70 -12.46 8.19
CA ALA A 452 13.92 -13.26 8.40
C ALA A 452 14.64 -12.88 9.72
N GLY A 453 14.77 -11.59 10.02
CA GLY A 453 15.33 -11.12 11.30
C GLY A 453 14.54 -11.63 12.51
N LEU A 454 13.21 -11.63 12.43
CA LEU A 454 12.33 -12.13 13.47
C LEU A 454 12.43 -13.64 13.66
N ILE A 455 12.74 -14.40 12.60
CA ILE A 455 13.10 -15.82 12.69
C ILE A 455 14.42 -15.99 13.46
N PHE A 456 15.45 -15.18 13.17
CA PHE A 456 16.71 -15.23 13.92
C PHE A 456 16.56 -14.85 15.39
N ILE A 457 15.66 -13.91 15.70
CA ILE A 457 15.38 -13.47 17.07
C ILE A 457 14.57 -14.53 17.83
N LYS A 458 13.73 -15.32 17.15
CA LYS A 458 12.79 -16.22 17.81
C LYS A 458 13.53 -17.34 18.53
N LYS A 459 13.54 -17.25 19.86
CA LYS A 459 13.93 -18.37 20.71
C LYS A 459 12.86 -19.43 20.56
N THR A 460 13.12 -20.45 19.75
CA THR A 460 12.21 -21.60 19.58
C THR A 460 12.86 -22.83 20.20
N LYS A 461 12.05 -23.77 20.69
CA LYS A 461 12.56 -25.10 21.09
C LYS A 461 13.06 -25.88 19.88
N ASP A 462 12.48 -25.61 18.70
CA ASP A 462 12.90 -26.14 17.42
C ASP A 462 13.35 -25.01 16.49
N ASN A 463 14.65 -24.94 16.18
CA ASN A 463 15.18 -24.04 15.15
C ASN A 463 14.74 -24.47 13.72
N PHE A 464 13.62 -25.18 13.59
CA PHE A 464 13.18 -25.85 12.39
C PHE A 464 12.98 -24.88 11.21
N LEU A 465 12.30 -23.75 11.43
CA LEU A 465 12.11 -22.78 10.35
C LEU A 465 13.44 -22.13 9.93
N LEU A 466 14.32 -21.88 10.90
CA LEU A 466 15.64 -21.29 10.73
C LEU A 466 16.57 -22.21 9.92
N GLU A 467 16.62 -23.49 10.25
CA GLU A 467 17.41 -24.50 9.53
C GLU A 467 16.97 -24.67 8.06
N ARG A 468 15.74 -24.28 7.75
CA ARG A 468 15.15 -24.39 6.41
C ARG A 468 15.23 -23.10 5.62
N LEU A 469 15.55 -21.96 6.24
CA LEU A 469 15.72 -20.67 5.58
C LEU A 469 17.02 -20.66 4.77
N ALA A 470 16.91 -20.72 3.45
CA ALA A 470 18.07 -20.78 2.56
C ALA A 470 18.48 -19.43 2.01
N ALA A 471 17.52 -18.61 1.58
CA ALA A 471 17.82 -17.32 0.97
C ALA A 471 16.75 -16.26 1.26
N VAL A 472 17.19 -14.99 1.25
CA VAL A 472 16.33 -13.83 1.33
C VAL A 472 16.69 -12.88 0.20
N TYR A 473 15.69 -12.53 -0.59
CA TYR A 473 15.79 -11.69 -1.78
C TYR A 473 15.01 -10.40 -1.60
N THR A 474 15.70 -9.27 -1.66
CA THR A 474 15.02 -7.98 -1.54
C THR A 474 15.39 -7.06 -2.68
N PHE A 475 14.38 -6.36 -3.19
CA PHE A 475 14.50 -5.46 -4.34
C PHE A 475 14.02 -4.07 -3.91
N GLY A 476 14.89 -3.07 -3.95
CA GLY A 476 14.53 -1.73 -3.51
C GLY A 476 14.16 -1.66 -2.03
N GLN A 477 14.79 -2.48 -1.18
CA GLN A 477 14.51 -2.53 0.26
C GLN A 477 14.93 -1.22 0.95
N PRO A 478 14.04 -0.57 1.73
CA PRO A 478 14.40 0.55 2.62
C PRO A 478 15.16 0.06 3.87
N ARG A 479 15.80 0.98 4.61
CA ARG A 479 16.49 0.65 5.87
C ARG A 479 15.48 0.26 6.94
N ILE A 480 15.73 -0.82 7.69
CA ILE A 480 14.74 -1.39 8.62
C ILE A 480 15.15 -1.36 10.10
N GLY A 481 16.35 -0.85 10.41
CA GLY A 481 16.83 -0.78 11.79
C GLY A 481 18.10 0.06 11.90
N ASP A 482 18.65 0.12 13.11
CA ASP A 482 19.87 0.86 13.40
C ASP A 482 21.16 0.03 13.21
N LYS A 483 22.31 0.62 13.55
CA LYS A 483 23.62 -0.04 13.43
C LYS A 483 23.73 -1.33 14.25
N GLU A 484 23.15 -1.36 15.45
CA GLU A 484 23.16 -2.57 16.30
C GLU A 484 22.37 -3.68 15.61
N PHE A 485 21.17 -3.36 15.09
CA PHE A 485 20.36 -4.31 14.33
C PHE A 485 21.06 -4.80 13.06
N ALA A 486 21.71 -3.90 12.33
CA ALA A 486 22.47 -4.27 11.14
C ALA A 486 23.61 -5.26 11.46
N THR A 487 24.35 -5.01 12.56
CA THR A 487 25.42 -5.88 13.03
C THR A 487 24.88 -7.25 13.45
N PHE A 488 23.76 -7.27 14.18
CA PHE A 488 23.06 -8.49 14.57
C PHE A 488 22.68 -9.33 13.34
N MET A 489 22.06 -8.71 12.33
CA MET A 489 21.65 -9.39 11.10
C MET A 489 22.84 -9.97 10.33
N THR A 490 23.91 -9.18 10.11
CA THR A 490 25.12 -9.65 9.42
C THR A 490 25.72 -10.86 10.14
N SER A 491 25.79 -10.82 11.48
CA SER A 491 26.28 -11.95 12.27
C SER A 491 25.41 -13.20 12.11
N LYS A 492 24.09 -13.07 12.17
CA LYS A 492 23.16 -14.22 12.10
C LYS A 492 23.07 -14.82 10.69
N ILE A 493 23.14 -13.99 9.67
CA ILE A 493 23.21 -14.42 8.27
C ILE A 493 24.47 -15.28 8.06
N GLY A 494 25.62 -14.85 8.58
CA GLY A 494 26.87 -15.61 8.50
C GLY A 494 26.83 -16.91 9.30
N GLU A 495 26.34 -16.88 10.55
CA GLU A 495 26.25 -18.04 11.44
C GLU A 495 25.38 -19.17 10.85
N HIS A 496 24.27 -18.81 10.21
CA HIS A 496 23.32 -19.76 9.63
C HIS A 496 23.51 -19.98 8.12
N MET A 497 24.56 -19.39 7.53
CA MET A 497 24.86 -19.43 6.10
C MET A 497 23.66 -19.11 5.19
N VAL A 498 22.83 -18.15 5.61
CA VAL A 498 21.68 -17.71 4.81
C VAL A 498 22.16 -16.82 3.67
N GLN A 499 21.70 -17.09 2.45
CA GLN A 499 22.08 -16.28 1.30
C GLN A 499 21.20 -15.02 1.25
N TYR A 500 21.77 -13.87 1.61
CA TYR A 500 21.07 -12.59 1.61
C TYR A 500 21.44 -11.75 0.37
N PHE A 501 20.43 -11.35 -0.41
CA PHE A 501 20.57 -10.56 -1.62
C PHE A 501 19.78 -9.26 -1.51
N ARG A 502 20.48 -8.13 -1.46
CA ARG A 502 19.89 -6.78 -1.50
C ARG A 502 20.14 -6.16 -2.86
N VAL A 503 19.17 -6.25 -3.77
CA VAL A 503 19.28 -5.72 -5.13
C VAL A 503 18.81 -4.27 -5.14
N VAL A 504 19.64 -3.38 -5.66
CA VAL A 504 19.37 -1.94 -5.76
C VAL A 504 19.53 -1.50 -7.21
N PHE A 505 18.56 -0.74 -7.71
CA PHE A 505 18.62 -0.18 -9.06
C PHE A 505 18.91 1.33 -9.02
N SER A 506 20.03 1.72 -9.60
CA SER A 506 20.33 3.10 -9.99
C SER A 506 20.08 4.12 -8.85
N PHE A 507 19.25 5.13 -9.10
CA PHE A 507 18.88 6.19 -8.17
C PHE A 507 17.53 5.94 -7.50
N ASP A 508 17.15 4.66 -7.34
CA ASP A 508 15.96 4.31 -6.58
C ASP A 508 15.97 5.00 -5.21
N ILE A 509 14.91 5.76 -4.93
CA ILE A 509 14.82 6.53 -3.69
C ILE A 509 14.66 5.68 -2.44
N VAL A 510 14.04 4.49 -2.57
CA VAL A 510 13.55 3.73 -1.42
C VAL A 510 14.68 3.10 -0.59
N PRO A 511 15.74 2.49 -1.18
CA PRO A 511 16.88 2.03 -0.42
C PRO A 511 17.57 3.11 0.41
N ARG A 512 17.44 4.37 0.02
CA ARG A 512 18.12 5.49 0.68
C ARG A 512 17.28 6.12 1.79
N VAL A 513 16.10 5.57 2.07
CA VAL A 513 15.26 5.96 3.21
C VAL A 513 14.98 4.76 4.12
N PRO A 514 14.73 4.99 5.43
CA PRO A 514 15.04 6.21 6.17
C PRO A 514 16.54 6.58 6.14
N PHE A 515 16.87 7.84 6.41
CA PHE A 515 18.24 8.33 6.24
C PHE A 515 19.24 7.73 7.23
N ASP A 516 20.45 7.52 6.73
CA ASP A 516 21.61 7.17 7.52
C ASP A 516 22.37 8.43 7.95
N ASP A 517 21.85 9.14 8.94
CA ASP A 517 22.51 10.30 9.52
C ASP A 517 22.44 10.27 11.06
N ARG A 518 22.96 11.32 11.71
CA ARG A 518 22.94 11.41 13.18
C ARG A 518 21.53 11.57 13.76
N ILE A 519 20.56 11.99 12.95
CA ILE A 519 19.20 12.30 13.37
C ILE A 519 18.34 11.06 13.26
N PHE A 520 18.38 10.33 12.15
CA PHE A 520 17.58 9.14 11.85
C PHE A 520 18.30 7.85 12.27
N GLY A 521 19.60 7.73 12.01
CA GLY A 521 20.43 6.63 12.51
C GLY A 521 20.09 5.23 11.99
N PHE A 522 19.39 5.14 10.85
CA PHE A 522 19.08 3.87 10.21
C PHE A 522 20.28 3.36 9.42
N LYS A 523 20.47 2.03 9.40
CA LYS A 523 21.56 1.36 8.68
C LYS A 523 21.03 0.19 7.87
N HIS A 524 21.66 -0.02 6.71
CA HIS A 524 21.54 -1.28 6.01
C HIS A 524 22.43 -2.34 6.63
N PHE A 525 22.08 -3.60 6.36
CA PHE A 525 22.95 -4.75 6.51
C PHE A 525 22.98 -5.52 5.20
N GLY A 526 24.01 -6.35 5.04
CA GLY A 526 24.30 -6.97 3.76
C GLY A 526 24.83 -5.95 2.74
N GLY A 527 25.83 -6.38 1.97
CA GLY A 527 26.19 -5.66 0.76
C GLY A 527 25.03 -5.63 -0.24
N CYS A 528 25.03 -4.64 -1.14
CA CYS A 528 24.07 -4.53 -2.22
C CYS A 528 24.63 -5.01 -3.57
N SER A 529 23.77 -5.66 -4.34
CA SER A 529 23.95 -5.90 -5.78
C SER A 529 23.41 -4.68 -6.53
N TYR A 530 24.26 -3.68 -6.72
CA TYR A 530 23.94 -2.41 -7.33
C TYR A 530 23.93 -2.50 -8.86
N ASN A 531 22.82 -2.14 -9.50
CA ASN A 531 22.67 -2.15 -10.96
C ASN A 531 22.57 -0.71 -11.48
N THR A 532 23.37 -0.35 -12.47
CA THR A 532 23.31 0.97 -13.12
C THR A 532 22.13 1.05 -14.10
N ILE A 533 21.85 2.25 -14.61
CA ILE A 533 20.90 2.48 -15.73
C ILE A 533 21.25 1.67 -16.99
N LEU A 534 22.51 1.26 -17.15
CA LEU A 534 22.98 0.42 -18.25
C LEU A 534 22.96 -1.08 -17.90
N HIS A 535 22.30 -1.44 -16.80
CA HIS A 535 22.22 -2.80 -16.26
C HIS A 535 23.58 -3.45 -15.93
N GLN A 536 24.61 -2.62 -15.68
CA GLN A 536 25.89 -3.11 -15.18
C GLN A 536 25.79 -3.32 -13.67
N GLN A 537 26.09 -4.54 -13.23
CA GLN A 537 26.00 -4.91 -11.82
C GLN A 537 27.34 -4.79 -11.08
N LYS A 538 27.33 -4.24 -9.88
CA LYS A 538 28.47 -4.10 -8.96
C LYS A 538 28.07 -4.60 -7.57
N ALA A 539 28.97 -5.29 -6.89
CA ALA A 539 28.82 -5.59 -5.47
C ALA A 539 29.41 -4.42 -4.66
N LEU A 540 28.59 -3.76 -3.86
CA LEU A 540 28.99 -2.60 -3.04
C LEU A 540 28.50 -2.80 -1.61
N ILE A 541 29.25 -2.32 -0.62
CA ILE A 541 28.81 -2.37 0.80
C ILE A 541 27.50 -1.58 0.96
N GLU A 542 27.45 -0.39 0.36
CA GLU A 542 26.27 0.46 0.33
C GLU A 542 26.12 1.15 -1.03
N GLU A 543 24.89 1.47 -1.40
CA GLU A 543 24.57 2.15 -2.65
C GLU A 543 25.17 3.58 -2.72
N PRO A 544 25.52 4.07 -3.92
CA PRO A 544 26.02 5.44 -4.08
C PRO A 544 24.98 6.48 -3.63
N ASP A 545 25.47 7.55 -3.00
CA ASP A 545 24.66 8.62 -2.39
C ASP A 545 23.56 8.07 -1.48
N ALA A 546 23.98 7.58 -0.31
CA ALA A 546 23.14 6.87 0.64
C ALA A 546 21.93 7.70 1.15
N ASN A 547 21.94 9.04 1.03
CA ASN A 547 20.94 9.94 1.61
C ASN A 547 20.41 11.06 0.68
N PHE A 548 20.74 11.09 -0.62
CA PHE A 548 20.34 12.19 -1.53
C PHE A 548 20.68 13.61 -1.04
N ALA A 549 21.78 13.77 -0.31
CA ALA A 549 22.08 15.03 0.38
C ALA A 549 22.76 16.08 -0.52
N ASP A 550 23.17 15.71 -1.74
CA ASP A 550 23.98 16.56 -2.61
C ASP A 550 23.14 17.25 -3.71
N VAL A 551 23.24 18.58 -3.79
CA VAL A 551 22.56 19.41 -4.81
C VAL A 551 23.06 19.09 -6.22
N ILE A 552 24.34 18.75 -6.38
CA ILE A 552 24.90 18.31 -7.68
C ILE A 552 24.19 17.03 -8.12
N PHE A 553 23.87 16.17 -7.17
CA PHE A 553 23.19 14.92 -7.43
C PHE A 553 21.75 15.13 -7.92
N SER A 554 21.04 16.16 -7.43
CA SER A 554 19.70 16.51 -7.95
C SER A 554 19.69 16.89 -9.44
N VAL A 555 20.76 17.53 -9.94
CA VAL A 555 20.91 17.83 -11.37
C VAL A 555 21.24 16.57 -12.16
N VAL A 556 22.15 15.75 -11.65
CA VAL A 556 22.57 14.49 -12.26
C VAL A 556 21.40 13.50 -12.37
N THR A 557 20.58 13.36 -11.32
CA THR A 557 19.42 12.46 -11.33
C THR A 557 18.36 12.89 -12.33
N ARG A 558 18.16 14.20 -12.57
CA ARG A 558 17.28 14.69 -13.65
C ARG A 558 17.83 14.36 -15.03
N MET A 559 19.13 14.53 -15.27
CA MET A 559 19.74 14.12 -16.53
C MET A 559 19.58 12.61 -16.76
N LEU A 560 19.73 11.81 -15.70
CA LEU A 560 19.60 10.36 -15.78
C LEU A 560 18.14 9.93 -15.96
N ALA A 561 17.16 10.66 -15.42
CA ALA A 561 15.74 10.46 -15.72
C ALA A 561 15.44 10.69 -17.22
N ILE A 562 16.06 11.70 -17.85
CA ILE A 562 15.96 11.90 -19.31
C ILE A 562 16.56 10.72 -20.06
N VAL A 563 17.75 10.24 -19.65
CA VAL A 563 18.39 9.07 -20.27
C VAL A 563 17.50 7.84 -20.15
N GLU A 564 16.93 7.58 -18.97
CA GLU A 564 16.01 6.47 -18.71
C GLU A 564 14.73 6.54 -19.54
N LEU A 565 14.16 7.74 -19.73
CA LEU A 565 13.01 7.94 -20.60
C LEU A 565 13.32 7.52 -22.05
N VAL A 566 14.47 7.93 -22.59
CA VAL A 566 14.89 7.55 -23.95
C VAL A 566 15.26 6.07 -24.01
N ASN A 567 15.93 5.55 -22.97
CA ASN A 567 16.33 4.15 -22.86
C ASN A 567 15.12 3.22 -22.92
N GLY A 568 14.12 3.46 -22.07
CA GLY A 568 12.91 2.65 -22.01
C GLY A 568 12.01 2.76 -23.24
N ALA A 569 11.93 3.96 -23.84
CA ALA A 569 11.10 4.19 -25.03
C ALA A 569 11.72 3.64 -26.33
N VAL A 570 13.05 3.63 -26.45
CA VAL A 570 13.76 3.36 -27.71
C VAL A 570 14.78 2.23 -27.56
N PHE A 571 15.80 2.40 -26.71
CA PHE A 571 16.98 1.54 -26.74
C PHE A 571 16.74 0.14 -26.21
N LEU A 572 15.98 -0.03 -25.13
CA LEU A 572 15.68 -1.37 -24.58
C LEU A 572 15.00 -2.26 -25.63
N ARG A 573 14.07 -1.69 -26.38
CA ARG A 573 13.41 -2.38 -27.50
C ARG A 573 14.40 -2.76 -28.60
N LEU A 574 15.23 -1.82 -29.04
CA LEU A 574 16.18 -2.04 -30.14
C LEU A 574 17.26 -3.06 -29.79
N LEU A 575 17.70 -3.10 -28.53
CA LEU A 575 18.81 -3.95 -28.10
C LEU A 575 18.36 -5.34 -27.63
N TYR A 576 17.19 -5.44 -26.99
CA TYR A 576 16.77 -6.66 -26.29
C TYR A 576 15.41 -7.21 -26.74
N GLY A 577 14.73 -6.52 -27.66
CA GLY A 577 13.45 -6.96 -28.24
C GLY A 577 12.23 -6.31 -27.60
N ASP A 578 11.06 -6.63 -28.15
CA ASP A 578 9.79 -5.99 -27.79
C ASP A 578 9.39 -6.21 -26.31
N ASP A 579 9.83 -7.31 -25.69
CA ASP A 579 9.54 -7.63 -24.28
C ASP A 579 10.19 -6.66 -23.27
N PHE A 580 11.21 -5.91 -23.68
CA PHE A 580 11.89 -4.92 -22.84
C PHE A 580 11.44 -3.49 -23.10
N ARG A 581 10.52 -3.29 -24.05
CA ARG A 581 9.95 -1.98 -24.31
C ARG A 581 9.08 -1.54 -23.12
N ASP A 582 9.27 -0.31 -22.68
CA ASP A 582 8.37 0.26 -21.68
C ASP A 582 6.91 0.27 -22.17
N SER A 583 5.99 -0.10 -21.27
CA SER A 583 4.57 0.09 -21.50
C SER A 583 4.24 1.59 -21.59
N GLY A 584 3.09 1.94 -22.18
CA GLY A 584 2.65 3.33 -22.25
C GLY A 584 2.53 3.99 -20.86
N LEU A 585 2.12 3.22 -19.85
CA LEU A 585 2.03 3.68 -18.47
C LEU A 585 3.43 3.91 -17.87
N MET A 586 4.39 3.02 -18.11
CA MET A 586 5.77 3.20 -17.66
C MET A 586 6.43 4.43 -18.31
N ALA A 587 6.21 4.64 -19.62
CA ALA A 587 6.70 5.82 -20.32
C ALA A 587 6.09 7.12 -19.74
N PHE A 588 4.79 7.11 -19.41
CA PHE A 588 4.14 8.24 -18.72
C PHE A 588 4.72 8.49 -17.32
N ALA A 589 4.96 7.42 -16.55
CA ALA A 589 5.61 7.53 -15.25
C ALA A 589 7.00 8.18 -15.40
N ARG A 590 7.83 7.75 -16.36
CA ARG A 590 9.16 8.35 -16.61
C ARG A 590 9.11 9.83 -16.99
N LEU A 591 8.04 10.31 -17.62
CA LEU A 591 7.84 11.75 -17.85
C LEU A 591 7.62 12.51 -16.53
N ILE A 592 6.89 11.91 -15.58
CA ILE A 592 6.70 12.47 -14.23
C ILE A 592 8.01 12.44 -13.44
N ASP A 593 8.84 11.40 -13.63
CA ASP A 593 10.15 11.25 -12.97
C ASP A 593 11.11 12.42 -13.27
N LEU A 594 10.91 13.16 -14.35
CA LEU A 594 11.66 14.39 -14.63
C LEU A 594 11.51 15.44 -13.51
N PHE A 595 10.38 15.42 -12.80
CA PHE A 595 10.10 16.31 -11.68
C PHE A 595 10.53 15.73 -10.33
N LEU A 596 10.38 14.41 -10.16
CA LEU A 596 10.68 13.64 -8.95
C LEU A 596 11.64 12.48 -9.25
N PRO A 597 12.90 12.77 -9.58
CA PRO A 597 13.81 11.76 -10.12
C PRO A 597 14.11 10.67 -9.09
N GLY A 598 14.09 9.42 -9.56
CA GLY A 598 14.38 8.23 -8.75
C GLY A 598 13.14 7.52 -8.20
N ALA A 599 11.95 8.15 -8.26
CA ALA A 599 10.70 7.51 -7.88
C ALA A 599 10.32 6.40 -8.87
N VAL A 600 10.54 6.61 -10.16
CA VAL A 600 10.25 5.60 -11.19
C VAL A 600 11.33 4.54 -11.28
N ALA A 601 12.58 4.87 -10.91
CA ALA A 601 13.66 3.89 -10.76
C ALA A 601 13.25 2.76 -9.77
N HIS A 602 12.40 3.07 -8.79
CA HIS A 602 11.84 2.13 -7.84
C HIS A 602 10.83 1.12 -8.42
N MET A 603 10.36 1.28 -9.66
CA MET A 603 9.31 0.40 -10.18
C MET A 603 9.83 -1.02 -10.46
N PRO A 604 9.03 -2.08 -10.20
CA PRO A 604 9.44 -3.47 -10.42
C PRO A 604 9.98 -3.76 -11.82
N THR A 605 9.48 -3.06 -12.85
CA THR A 605 9.96 -3.15 -14.24
C THR A 605 11.48 -3.02 -14.34
N ASN A 606 12.06 -2.06 -13.61
CA ASN A 606 13.49 -1.79 -13.65
C ASN A 606 14.29 -2.88 -12.93
N TYR A 607 13.73 -3.46 -11.87
CA TYR A 607 14.32 -4.59 -11.16
C TYR A 607 14.28 -5.87 -11.99
N VAL A 608 13.17 -6.14 -12.69
CA VAL A 608 13.09 -7.25 -13.65
C VAL A 608 14.15 -7.06 -14.75
N ASN A 609 14.29 -5.84 -15.29
CA ASN A 609 15.33 -5.54 -16.28
C ASN A 609 16.74 -5.70 -15.70
N ALA A 610 16.99 -5.24 -14.48
CA ALA A 610 18.28 -5.36 -13.80
C ALA A 610 18.70 -6.83 -13.63
N VAL A 611 17.76 -7.72 -13.30
CA VAL A 611 18.04 -9.17 -13.19
C VAL A 611 18.23 -9.79 -14.57
N ARG A 612 17.29 -9.59 -15.50
CA ARG A 612 17.32 -10.26 -16.81
C ARG A 612 18.50 -9.83 -17.69
N LEU A 613 18.82 -8.54 -17.67
CA LEU A 613 19.91 -7.94 -18.46
C LEU A 613 21.27 -7.97 -17.74
N GLY A 614 21.27 -8.31 -16.43
CA GLY A 614 22.48 -8.40 -15.61
C GLY A 614 23.35 -9.63 -15.90
N PRO A 615 24.37 -9.91 -15.07
CA PRO A 615 25.24 -11.10 -15.19
C PRO A 615 24.49 -12.42 -14.92
N SER A 616 25.09 -13.55 -15.30
CA SER A 616 24.52 -14.90 -15.05
C SER A 616 24.41 -15.28 -13.58
N GLU A 617 25.23 -14.67 -12.73
CA GLU A 617 25.25 -14.84 -11.27
C GLU A 617 25.23 -13.45 -10.62
N LEU A 618 24.40 -13.30 -9.58
CA LEU A 618 24.30 -12.08 -8.80
C LEU A 618 25.59 -11.83 -8.03
N ARG A 619 26.17 -10.65 -8.22
CA ARG A 619 27.37 -10.20 -7.52
C ARG A 619 27.00 -9.79 -6.10
N ARG A 620 27.67 -10.39 -5.12
CA ARG A 620 27.51 -10.07 -3.70
C ARG A 620 28.84 -9.65 -3.08
N VAL A 621 28.74 -8.85 -2.03
CA VAL A 621 29.90 -8.53 -1.19
C VAL A 621 30.18 -9.73 -0.29
N PRO A 622 31.41 -10.26 -0.23
CA PRO A 622 31.76 -11.32 0.72
C PRO A 622 31.43 -10.93 2.16
N LEU A 623 30.97 -11.87 2.98
CA LEU A 623 30.56 -11.62 4.37
C LEU A 623 31.68 -10.97 5.20
N GLU A 624 32.92 -11.34 4.95
CA GLU A 624 34.10 -10.80 5.63
C GLU A 624 34.26 -9.30 5.39
N ALA A 625 33.93 -8.84 4.18
CA ALA A 625 33.99 -7.43 3.79
C ALA A 625 32.76 -6.62 4.24
N GLN A 626 31.79 -7.24 4.90
CA GLN A 626 30.58 -6.59 5.45
C GLN A 626 30.68 -6.32 6.96
N GLN A 627 31.73 -6.82 7.63
CA GLN A 627 31.91 -6.69 9.08
C GLN A 627 32.71 -5.43 9.49
N ASP A 628 33.42 -4.81 8.53
CA ASP A 628 34.14 -3.53 8.66
C ASP A 628 33.24 -2.35 8.27
#